data_AF-A0A2N4YS60-F1
#
_entry.id   AF-A0A2N4YS60-F1
#
_cell.length_a   1.000
_cell.length_b   1.000
_cell.length_c   1.000
_cell.angle_alpha   90.00
_cell.angle_beta   90.00
_cell.angle_gamma   90.00
#
_symmetry.space_group_name_H-M   'P 1'
#
loop_
_entity.id
_entity.type
_entity.pdbx_description
1 polymer ?
#
loop_
_entity_poly.entity_id
_entity_poly.type
_entity_poly.pdbx_seq_one_letter_code
_entity_poly.pdbx_strand_id
1 'polypeptide(L)'
;MLFIFRVIFVVIYCIVVCILGCLYCLFSPRNPKHVATFGHLFGRLSPVFGLKVELRKPADAESYGNAIYIANHQNNYDMVTASNIVQPPTVTVGKKSLLWIPFFGQLYWLTGNLLIDRNNRTKAHGTIAE
;
A
#
# COMPACT_ATOMS: atom_id res chain seq x y z
N MET A 1 -26.60 11.11 -7.29
CA MET A 1 -26.96 9.93 -6.46
C MET A 1 -25.92 8.80 -6.56
N LEU A 2 -25.52 8.37 -7.76
CA LEU A 2 -24.50 7.30 -7.93
C LEU A 2 -23.17 7.55 -7.19
N PHE A 3 -22.68 8.80 -7.18
CA PHE A 3 -21.47 9.18 -6.44
C PHE A 3 -21.56 8.85 -4.95
N ILE A 4 -22.69 9.16 -4.30
CA ILE A 4 -22.89 8.91 -2.86
C ILE A 4 -22.84 7.41 -2.58
N PHE A 5 -23.52 6.59 -3.41
CA PHE A 5 -23.48 5.14 -3.27
C PHE A 5 -22.07 4.57 -3.45
N ARG A 6 -21.31 5.05 -4.44
CA ARG A 6 -19.92 4.65 -4.65
C ARG A 6 -19.04 4.99 -3.44
N VAL A 7 -19.19 6.20 -2.88
CA VAL A 7 -18.44 6.61 -1.69
C VAL A 7 -18.76 5.72 -0.49
N ILE A 8 -20.05 5.50 -0.20
CA ILE A 8 -20.48 4.62 0.90
C ILE A 8 -19.93 3.21 0.72
N PHE A 9 -20.05 2.64 -0.48
CA PHE A 9 -19.52 1.32 -0.80
C PHE A 9 -18.00 1.25 -0.58
N VAL A 10 -17.24 2.21 -1.11
CA VAL A 10 -15.78 2.24 -0.97
C VAL A 10 -15.35 2.34 0.49
N VAL A 11 -16.00 3.20 1.28
CA VAL A 11 -15.67 3.36 2.70
C VAL A 11 -15.90 2.06 3.47
N ILE A 12 -17.07 1.43 3.29
CA ILE A 12 -17.39 0.16 3.94
C ILE A 12 -16.40 -0.92 3.50
N TYR A 13 -16.14 -1.03 2.20
CA TYR A 13 -15.19 -1.99 1.65
C TYR A 13 -13.80 -1.82 2.25
N CYS A 14 -13.27 -0.59 2.30
CA CYS A 14 -11.95 -0.30 2.85
C CYS A 14 -11.86 -0.69 4.33
N ILE A 15 -12.87 -0.38 5.13
CA ILE A 15 -12.91 -0.75 6.55
C ILE A 15 -12.89 -2.28 6.71
N VAL A 16 -13.74 -2.99 5.96
CA VAL A 16 -13.81 -4.46 6.00
C VAL A 16 -12.46 -5.07 5.58
N VAL A 17 -11.87 -4.62 4.48
CA VAL A 17 -10.55 -5.10 4.04
C VAL A 17 -9.48 -4.82 5.08
N CYS A 18 -9.48 -3.65 5.72
CA CYS A 18 -8.51 -3.33 6.76
C CYS A 18 -8.68 -4.21 8.00
N ILE A 19 -9.91 -4.43 8.47
CA ILE A 19 -10.18 -5.26 9.66
C ILE A 19 -9.80 -6.72 9.38
N LEU A 20 -10.37 -7.30 8.31
CA LEU A 20 -10.09 -8.70 7.96
C LEU A 20 -8.61 -8.91 7.60
N GLY A 21 -8.01 -7.93 6.91
CA GLY A 21 -6.60 -7.96 6.58
C GLY A 21 -5.71 -7.88 7.81
N CYS A 22 -6.06 -7.06 8.82
CA CYS A 22 -5.35 -7.05 10.09
C CYS A 22 -5.42 -8.44 10.74
N LEU A 23 -6.61 -9.00 10.88
CA LEU A 23 -6.82 -10.33 11.47
C LEU A 23 -6.03 -11.42 10.73
N TYR A 24 -6.06 -11.41 9.39
CA TYR A 24 -5.29 -12.34 8.58
C TYR A 24 -3.77 -12.17 8.76
N CYS A 25 -3.29 -10.93 8.78
CA CYS A 25 -1.87 -10.65 8.97
C CYS A 25 -1.38 -11.08 10.37
N LEU A 26 -2.23 -11.18 11.39
CA LEU A 26 -1.82 -11.63 12.73
C LEU A 26 -1.26 -13.06 12.73
N PHE A 27 -1.63 -13.91 11.75
CA PHE A 27 -1.07 -15.25 11.61
C PHE A 27 0.34 -15.28 10.97
N SER A 28 0.75 -14.19 10.32
CA SER A 28 2.09 -14.03 9.73
C SER A 28 2.47 -12.55 9.69
N PRO A 29 2.66 -11.93 10.88
CA PRO A 29 2.78 -10.49 11.00
C PRO A 29 4.02 -10.00 10.27
N ARG A 30 3.88 -8.85 9.61
CA ARG A 30 4.93 -8.19 8.85
C ARG A 30 5.49 -9.00 7.67
N ASN A 31 4.76 -10.00 7.19
CA ASN A 31 5.14 -10.71 5.96
C ASN A 31 4.98 -9.77 4.74
N PRO A 32 6.06 -9.45 4.02
CA PRO A 32 6.06 -8.46 2.94
C PRO A 32 5.21 -8.87 1.73
N LYS A 33 4.87 -10.16 1.59
CA LYS A 33 3.94 -10.62 0.55
C LYS A 33 2.55 -10.02 0.69
N HIS A 34 2.16 -9.62 1.90
CA HIS A 34 0.83 -9.09 2.17
C HIS A 34 0.58 -7.72 1.52
N VAL A 35 1.62 -6.91 1.29
CA VAL A 35 1.48 -5.60 0.64
C VAL A 35 0.83 -5.74 -0.74
N ALA A 36 1.34 -6.66 -1.56
CA ALA A 36 0.77 -6.96 -2.87
C ALA A 36 -0.65 -7.53 -2.73
N THR A 37 -0.87 -8.46 -1.80
CA THR A 37 -2.20 -9.06 -1.56
C THR A 37 -3.27 -8.01 -1.28
N PHE A 38 -3.06 -7.14 -0.28
CA PHE A 38 -4.04 -6.12 0.09
C PHE A 38 -4.04 -4.93 -0.88
N GLY A 39 -2.88 -4.57 -1.44
CA GLY A 39 -2.77 -3.59 -2.51
C GLY A 39 -3.64 -3.95 -3.71
N HIS A 40 -3.62 -5.20 -4.15
CA HIS A 40 -4.48 -5.67 -5.25
C HIS A 40 -5.98 -5.59 -4.90
N LEU A 41 -6.37 -5.80 -3.65
CA LEU A 41 -7.76 -5.61 -3.22
C LEU A 41 -8.19 -4.14 -3.35
N PHE A 42 -7.34 -3.19 -2.95
CA PHE A 42 -7.60 -1.77 -3.17
C PHE A 42 -7.58 -1.40 -4.66
N GLY A 43 -6.62 -1.92 -5.43
CA GLY A 43 -6.52 -1.68 -6.87
C GLY A 43 -7.73 -2.18 -7.68
N ARG A 44 -8.41 -3.24 -7.22
CA ARG A 44 -9.68 -3.73 -7.80
C ARG A 44 -10.83 -2.74 -7.68
N LEU A 45 -10.71 -1.69 -6.85
CA LEU A 45 -11.72 -0.63 -6.79
C LEU A 45 -11.66 0.34 -7.97
N SER A 46 -10.61 0.31 -8.80
CA SER A 46 -10.47 1.25 -9.94
C SER A 46 -11.74 1.41 -10.80
N PRO A 47 -12.51 0.37 -11.16
CA PRO A 47 -13.74 0.54 -11.94
C PRO A 47 -14.86 1.26 -11.16
N VAL A 48 -14.90 1.12 -9.82
CA VAL A 48 -15.85 1.84 -8.95
C VAL A 48 -15.58 3.34 -9.00
N PHE A 49 -14.31 3.73 -9.13
CA PHE A 49 -13.90 5.10 -9.37
C PHE A 49 -14.07 5.56 -10.84
N GLY A 50 -14.57 4.68 -11.73
CA GLY A 50 -14.72 4.97 -13.15
C GLY A 50 -13.40 4.94 -13.92
N LEU A 51 -12.36 4.31 -13.37
CA LEU A 51 -11.03 4.24 -13.98
C LEU A 51 -10.84 2.91 -14.70
N LYS A 52 -10.28 2.97 -15.90
CA LYS A 52 -9.67 1.82 -16.58
C LYS A 52 -8.16 1.93 -16.41
N VAL A 53 -7.59 1.08 -15.58
CA VAL A 53 -6.15 1.06 -15.30
C VAL A 53 -5.47 0.06 -16.23
N GLU A 54 -4.49 0.53 -17.01
CA GLU A 54 -3.65 -0.33 -17.83
C GLU A 54 -2.37 -0.69 -17.08
N LEU A 55 -2.15 -1.99 -16.86
CA LEU A 55 -0.94 -2.49 -16.22
C LEU A 55 0.10 -2.80 -17.31
N ARG A 56 1.26 -2.16 -17.21
CA ARG A 56 2.39 -2.39 -18.11
C ARG A 56 3.58 -2.85 -17.28
N LYS A 57 3.89 -4.14 -17.40
CA LYS A 57 4.92 -4.86 -16.66
C LYS A 57 5.82 -5.59 -17.68
N PRO A 58 7.16 -5.54 -17.56
CA PRO A 58 8.05 -6.40 -18.33
C PRO A 58 7.71 -7.89 -18.12
N ALA A 59 7.81 -8.70 -19.18
CA ALA A 59 7.44 -10.11 -19.12
C ALA A 59 8.28 -10.91 -18.11
N ASP A 60 9.51 -10.47 -17.87
CA ASP A 60 10.49 -11.06 -16.96
C ASP A 60 10.50 -10.43 -15.56
N ALA A 61 9.59 -9.49 -15.25
CA ALA A 61 9.65 -8.72 -14.01
C ALA A 61 9.52 -9.56 -12.73
N GLU A 62 8.96 -10.78 -12.82
CA GLU A 62 8.89 -11.74 -11.70
C GLU A 62 10.24 -12.39 -11.38
N SER A 63 11.19 -12.33 -12.32
CA SER A 63 12.55 -12.86 -12.17
C SER A 63 13.54 -11.82 -11.62
N TYR A 64 13.11 -10.57 -11.45
CA TYR A 64 13.97 -9.53 -10.89
C TYR A 64 14.30 -9.87 -9.44
N GLY A 65 15.58 -9.79 -9.10
CA GLY A 65 16.07 -9.94 -7.74
C GLY A 65 15.73 -8.75 -6.85
N ASN A 66 16.62 -8.40 -5.93
CA ASN A 66 16.44 -7.23 -5.09
C ASN A 66 16.47 -5.95 -5.95
N ALA A 67 15.37 -5.20 -5.93
CA ALA A 67 15.21 -3.97 -6.70
C ALA A 67 14.53 -2.89 -5.86
N ILE A 68 14.77 -1.62 -6.23
CA ILE A 68 14.05 -0.47 -5.68
C ILE A 68 13.14 0.05 -6.79
N TYR A 69 11.83 -0.08 -6.58
CA TYR A 69 10.83 0.49 -7.47
C TYR A 69 10.55 1.94 -7.08
N ILE A 70 10.70 2.85 -8.04
CA ILE A 70 10.46 4.27 -7.85
C ILE A 70 9.25 4.67 -8.69
N ALA A 71 8.25 5.24 -8.04
CA ALA A 71 7.06 5.79 -8.68
C ALA A 71 6.75 7.17 -8.13
N ASN A 72 6.14 8.02 -8.95
CA ASN A 72 5.57 9.27 -8.48
C ASN A 72 4.34 8.99 -7.61
N HIS A 73 4.16 9.77 -6.54
CA HIS A 73 2.93 9.79 -5.74
C HIS A 73 2.22 11.11 -6.04
N GLN A 74 1.24 11.10 -6.93
CA GLN A 74 0.52 12.30 -7.37
C GLN A 74 -0.58 12.70 -6.40
N ASN A 75 -1.39 11.75 -5.96
CA ASN A 75 -2.54 12.02 -5.09
C ASN A 75 -3.09 10.72 -4.48
N ASN A 76 -4.20 10.81 -3.76
CA ASN A 76 -4.79 9.66 -3.07
C ASN A 76 -5.36 8.58 -4.01
N TYR A 77 -5.60 8.88 -5.29
CA TYR A 77 -6.03 7.87 -6.28
C TYR A 77 -4.92 6.88 -6.61
N ASP A 78 -3.67 7.15 -6.24
CA ASP A 78 -2.57 6.20 -6.40
C ASP A 78 -2.86 4.85 -5.73
N MET A 79 -3.69 4.85 -4.68
CA MET A 79 -4.18 3.64 -4.02
C MET A 79 -4.97 2.71 -4.95
N VAL A 80 -5.68 3.25 -5.95
CA VAL A 80 -6.48 2.45 -6.90
C VAL A 80 -5.83 2.35 -8.29
N THR A 81 -4.88 3.22 -8.61
CA THR A 81 -4.20 3.23 -9.92
C THR A 81 -2.86 2.49 -9.90
N ALA A 82 -2.10 2.57 -8.81
CA ALA A 82 -0.76 1.97 -8.73
C ALA A 82 -0.77 0.59 -8.04
N SER A 83 -1.69 0.33 -7.11
CA SER A 83 -1.58 -0.83 -6.24
C SER A 83 -1.56 -2.19 -6.95
N ASN A 84 -2.19 -2.31 -8.13
CA ASN A 84 -2.20 -3.55 -8.92
C ASN A 84 -0.87 -3.90 -9.59
N ILE A 85 0.11 -2.99 -9.65
CA ILE A 85 1.44 -3.27 -10.23
C ILE A 85 2.41 -3.83 -9.19
N VAL A 86 2.06 -3.77 -7.90
CA VAL A 86 2.94 -4.14 -6.79
C VAL A 86 3.13 -5.65 -6.76
N GLN A 87 4.37 -6.11 -6.89
CA GLN A 87 4.68 -7.54 -6.89
C GLN A 87 5.13 -8.01 -5.51
N PRO A 88 4.72 -9.19 -5.01
CA PRO A 88 5.33 -9.77 -3.82
C PRO A 88 6.83 -10.04 -4.05
N PRO A 89 7.72 -9.84 -3.07
CA PRO A 89 7.50 -9.34 -1.70
C PRO A 89 7.83 -7.84 -1.56
N THR A 90 7.37 -6.98 -2.47
CA THR A 90 7.63 -5.53 -2.40
C THR A 90 7.02 -4.93 -1.14
N VAL A 91 7.77 -4.07 -0.45
CA VAL A 91 7.29 -3.22 0.64
C VAL A 91 7.35 -1.76 0.23
N THR A 92 6.45 -0.95 0.77
CA THR A 92 6.42 0.50 0.54
C THR A 92 7.01 1.26 1.73
N VAL A 93 7.49 2.47 1.46
CA VAL A 93 8.03 3.38 2.47
C VAL A 93 7.00 4.48 2.76
N GLY A 94 6.54 4.55 4.00
CA GLY A 94 5.49 5.46 4.45
C GLY A 94 5.93 6.38 5.60
N LYS A 95 5.16 7.44 5.87
CA LYS A 95 5.40 8.29 7.06
C LYS A 95 5.08 7.49 8.32
N LYS A 96 5.88 7.65 9.38
CA LYS A 96 5.58 7.10 10.72
C LYS A 96 4.19 7.49 11.23
N SER A 97 3.71 8.69 10.86
CA SER A 97 2.37 9.16 11.22
C SER A 97 1.23 8.30 10.64
N LEU A 98 1.45 7.54 9.57
CA LEU A 98 0.43 6.67 8.96
C LEU A 98 -0.07 5.60 9.92
N LEU A 99 0.74 5.17 10.89
CA LEU A 99 0.35 4.18 11.90
C LEU A 99 -0.89 4.62 12.69
N TRP A 100 -1.12 5.93 12.82
CA TRP A 100 -2.23 6.51 13.56
C TRP A 100 -3.53 6.61 12.77
N ILE A 101 -3.52 6.33 11.46
CA ILE A 101 -4.74 6.29 10.67
C ILE A 101 -5.53 5.04 11.09
N PRO A 102 -6.78 5.17 11.56
CA PRO A 102 -7.57 4.02 11.99
C PRO A 102 -7.76 2.98 10.89
N PHE A 103 -7.61 1.71 11.26
CA PHE A 103 -7.69 0.51 10.42
C PHE A 103 -6.57 0.40 9.37
N PHE A 104 -6.43 1.41 8.52
CA PHE A 104 -5.43 1.43 7.45
C PHE A 104 -4.00 1.46 8.01
N GLY A 105 -3.72 2.27 9.02
CA GLY A 105 -2.37 2.40 9.59
C GLY A 105 -1.86 1.09 10.19
N GLN A 106 -2.73 0.37 10.89
CA GLN A 106 -2.42 -0.92 11.48
C GLN A 106 -2.20 -1.99 10.40
N LEU A 107 -3.07 -2.05 9.37
CA LEU A 107 -2.87 -2.94 8.23
C LEU A 107 -1.56 -2.61 7.51
N TYR A 108 -1.31 -1.33 7.23
CA TYR A 108 -0.11 -0.86 6.55
C TYR A 108 1.16 -1.30 7.29
N TRP A 109 1.16 -1.26 8.62
CA TRP A 109 2.28 -1.77 9.41
C TRP A 109 2.38 -3.30 9.43
N LEU A 110 1.24 -3.98 9.61
CA LEU A 110 1.16 -5.45 9.65
C LEU A 110 1.52 -6.12 8.32
N THR A 111 1.36 -5.42 7.19
CA THR A 111 1.77 -5.91 5.87
C THR A 111 3.29 -5.84 5.63
N GLY A 112 4.07 -5.31 6.59
CA GLY A 112 5.53 -5.31 6.52
C GLY A 112 6.14 -4.01 5.98
N ASN A 113 5.34 -2.99 5.66
CA ASN A 113 5.84 -1.71 5.16
C ASN A 113 6.79 -1.02 6.14
N LEU A 114 7.67 -0.20 5.56
CA LEU A 114 8.66 0.57 6.30
C LEU A 114 8.08 1.94 6.64
N LEU A 115 8.16 2.31 7.92
CA LEU A 115 7.68 3.59 8.43
C LEU A 115 8.86 4.47 8.81
N ILE A 116 9.01 5.61 8.13
CA ILE A 116 10.10 6.55 8.35
C ILE A 116 9.62 7.82 9.05
N ASP A 117 10.44 8.31 9.98
CA ASP A 117 10.27 9.62 10.60
C ASP A 117 11.12 10.65 9.85
N ARG A 118 10.47 11.46 9.00
CA ARG A 118 11.17 12.46 8.18
C ARG A 118 11.60 13.70 8.95
N ASN A 119 11.11 13.89 10.17
CA ASN A 119 11.40 15.09 10.97
C ASN A 119 12.67 14.91 11.81
N ASN A 120 13.15 13.68 12.00
CA ASN A 120 14.38 13.39 12.74
C ASN A 120 15.61 13.37 11.80
N ARG A 121 15.99 14.55 11.29
CA ARG A 121 17.16 14.72 10.41
C ARG A 121 18.47 14.30 11.07
N THR A 122 18.60 14.53 12.38
CA THR A 122 19.81 14.22 13.16
C THR A 122 20.16 12.73 13.13
N LYS A 123 19.15 11.85 13.24
CA LYS A 123 19.36 10.39 13.15
C LYS A 123 19.66 9.93 11.72
N ALA A 124 19.11 10.59 10.70
CA ALA A 124 19.34 10.25 9.30
C ALA A 124 20.78 10.55 8.84
N HIS A 125 21.36 11.68 9.29
CA HIS A 125 22.73 12.03 8.95
C HIS A 125 23.77 11.14 9.65
N GLY A 126 23.50 10.70 10.88
CA GLY A 126 24.41 9.81 11.62
C GLY A 126 24.65 8.46 10.94
N THR A 127 23.66 7.91 10.24
CA THR A 127 23.76 6.62 9.53
C THR A 127 24.44 6.72 8.15
N ILE A 128 24.54 7.92 7.55
CA ILE A 128 25.22 8.13 6.27
C ILE A 128 26.73 8.41 6.48
N ALA A 129 27.10 8.86 7.67
CA ALA A 129 28.47 9.20 8.04
C ALA A 129 29.28 8.00 8.59
N GLU A 130 28.65 6.84 8.78
CA GLU A 130 29.26 5.54 9.05
C GLU A 130 29.50 4.79 7.74
#